data_AF-A0A7J8VJS4-F1
#
_entry.id   AF-A0A7J8VJS4-F1
#
_cell.length_a   1.000
_cell.length_b   1.000
_cell.length_c   1.000
_cell.angle_alpha   90.00
_cell.angle_beta   90.00
_cell.angle_gamma   90.00
#
_symmetry.space_group_name_H-M   'P 1'
#
loop_
_entity.id
_entity.type
_entity.pdbx_description
1 polymer ?
#
loop_
_entity_poly.entity_id
_entity_poly.type
_entity_poly.pdbx_seq_one_letter_code
_entity_poly.pdbx_strand_id
1 'polypeptide(L)'
;MEAREKIKVECLEPKEAWKLFQDKVGDETLNSHPDIRKLAKQVDERCGGLPLALITIGRAMAWKTTPGDWKYAIEMVKRCTLRKMENEVFPLLKFSYDNLPNVTMKCFLLYCCLYPEDYCIPKKRLVEYWFCEEMLNEFDRISEAQV
;
A
#
# COMPACT_ATOMS: atom_id res chain seq x y z
N MET A 1 4.36 -14.89 -20.66
CA MET A 1 3.83 -16.11 -20.04
C MET A 1 2.38 -16.24 -20.47
N GLU A 2 1.97 -17.37 -21.06
CA GLU A 2 0.55 -17.63 -21.32
C GLU A 2 -0.03 -18.47 -20.18
N ALA A 3 -0.90 -17.86 -19.38
CA ALA A 3 -1.60 -18.55 -18.31
C ALA A 3 -2.51 -19.61 -18.91
N ARG A 4 -2.35 -20.87 -18.49
CA ARG A 4 -3.15 -22.01 -18.96
C ARG A 4 -4.63 -21.91 -18.61
N GLU A 5 -4.95 -21.14 -17.57
CA GLU A 5 -6.31 -20.94 -17.11
C GLU A 5 -6.44 -19.56 -16.45
N LYS A 6 -7.56 -18.88 -16.71
CA LYS A 6 -7.86 -17.57 -16.13
C LYS A 6 -8.88 -17.77 -15.01
N ILE A 7 -8.42 -17.64 -13.77
CA ILE A 7 -9.30 -17.67 -12.60
C ILE A 7 -9.67 -16.22 -12.26
N LYS A 8 -10.97 -15.91 -12.24
CA LYS A 8 -11.46 -14.61 -11.80
C LYS A 8 -11.41 -14.58 -10.28
N VAL A 9 -10.64 -13.64 -9.72
CA VAL A 9 -10.69 -13.34 -8.29
C VAL A 9 -11.96 -12.53 -8.03
N GLU A 10 -12.85 -13.08 -7.21
CA GLU A 10 -14.07 -12.38 -6.81
C GLU A 10 -13.79 -11.39 -5.67
N CYS A 11 -14.63 -10.36 -5.57
CA CYS A 11 -14.60 -9.48 -4.41
C CYS A 11 -15.04 -10.23 -3.16
N LEU A 12 -14.43 -9.91 -2.03
CA LEU A 12 -14.80 -10.47 -0.73
C LEU A 12 -16.17 -9.96 -0.29
N GLU A 13 -16.90 -10.83 0.39
CA GLU A 13 -18.13 -10.46 1.07
C GLU A 13 -17.84 -9.40 2.15
N PRO A 14 -18.78 -8.48 2.46
CA PRO A 14 -18.52 -7.34 3.34
C PRO A 14 -17.92 -7.70 4.72
N LYS A 15 -18.32 -8.84 5.28
CA LYS A 15 -17.79 -9.34 6.57
C LYS A 15 -16.32 -9.75 6.47
N GLU A 16 -15.95 -10.42 5.38
CA GLU A 16 -14.59 -10.89 5.12
C GLU A 16 -13.69 -9.73 4.71
N ALA A 17 -14.22 -8.82 3.89
CA ALA A 17 -13.55 -7.58 3.51
C ALA A 17 -13.17 -6.76 4.75
N TRP A 18 -14.14 -6.49 5.63
CA TRP A 18 -13.91 -5.76 6.86
C TRP A 18 -12.89 -6.47 7.77
N LYS A 19 -12.99 -7.79 7.91
CA LYS A 19 -12.04 -8.58 8.71
C LYS A 19 -10.61 -8.46 8.15
N LEU A 20 -10.45 -8.58 6.84
CA LEU A 20 -9.15 -8.40 6.17
C LEU A 20 -8.64 -6.98 6.35
N PHE A 21 -9.48 -5.97 6.20
CA PHE A 21 -9.09 -4.57 6.39
C PHE A 21 -8.62 -4.31 7.82
N GLN A 22 -9.36 -4.80 8.83
CA GLN A 22 -8.97 -4.67 10.23
C GLN A 22 -7.60 -5.31 10.50
N ASP A 23 -7.37 -6.51 9.98
CA ASP A 23 -6.08 -7.22 10.10
C ASP A 23 -4.91 -6.40 9.53
N LYS A 24 -5.15 -5.67 8.42
CA LYS A 24 -4.11 -4.87 7.77
C LYS A 24 -3.87 -3.50 8.39
N VAL A 25 -4.88 -2.91 9.03
CA VAL A 25 -4.75 -1.64 9.78
C VAL A 25 -4.18 -1.87 11.17
N GLY A 26 -4.60 -2.94 11.85
CA GLY A 26 -4.23 -3.24 13.23
C GLY A 26 -5.16 -2.61 14.27
N ASP A 27 -5.44 -3.37 15.34
CA ASP A 27 -6.37 -2.95 16.39
C ASP A 27 -5.89 -1.74 17.19
N GLU A 28 -4.59 -1.55 17.36
CA GLU A 28 -4.04 -0.39 18.07
C GLU A 28 -4.44 0.92 17.38
N THR A 29 -4.27 0.99 16.06
CA THR A 29 -4.66 2.17 15.27
C THR A 29 -6.17 2.34 15.17
N LEU A 30 -6.93 1.25 15.02
CA LEU A 30 -8.39 1.32 14.97
C LEU A 30 -9.01 1.85 16.27
N ASN A 31 -8.34 1.64 17.40
CA ASN A 31 -8.78 2.06 18.73
C ASN A 31 -8.06 3.32 19.23
N SER A 32 -7.18 3.94 18.43
CA SER A 32 -6.40 5.12 18.88
C SER A 32 -7.26 6.39 19.03
N HIS A 33 -8.46 6.42 18.42
CA HIS A 33 -9.41 7.52 18.56
C HIS A 33 -10.85 7.02 18.33
N PRO A 34 -11.86 7.50 19.08
CA PRO A 34 -13.24 7.02 18.98
C PRO A 34 -13.84 7.11 17.57
N ASP A 35 -13.48 8.16 16.82
CA ASP A 35 -13.96 8.36 15.44
C ASP A 35 -13.30 7.45 14.39
N ILE A 36 -12.10 6.92 14.66
CA ILE A 36 -11.30 6.21 13.64
C ILE A 36 -12.01 4.96 13.18
N ARG A 37 -12.57 4.16 14.09
CA ARG A 37 -13.27 2.93 13.72
C ARG A 37 -14.44 3.18 12.78
N LYS A 38 -15.15 4.31 12.95
CA LYS A 38 -16.24 4.73 12.04
C LYS A 38 -15.72 5.20 10.69
N LEU A 39 -14.60 5.92 10.65
CA LEU A 39 -13.99 6.37 9.40
C LEU A 39 -13.35 5.20 8.64
N ALA A 40 -12.76 4.24 9.34
CA ALA A 40 -12.18 3.03 8.79
C ALA A 40 -13.22 2.19 8.03
N LYS A 41 -14.43 2.06 8.57
CA LYS A 41 -15.54 1.40 7.85
C LYS A 41 -15.89 2.09 6.54
N GLN A 42 -15.88 3.42 6.50
CA GLN A 42 -16.14 4.16 5.26
C GLN A 42 -15.04 3.96 4.23
N VAL A 43 -13.79 3.73 4.65
CA VAL A 43 -12.68 3.40 3.75
C VAL A 43 -12.83 1.97 3.22
N ASP A 44 -13.13 1.00 4.09
CA ASP A 44 -13.39 -0.39 3.71
C ASP A 44 -14.53 -0.54 2.71
N GLU A 45 -15.67 0.11 2.96
CA GLU A 45 -16.83 0.11 2.05
C GLU A 45 -16.44 0.58 0.64
N ARG A 46 -15.51 1.53 0.55
CA ARG A 46 -15.03 2.07 -0.73
C ARG A 46 -14.00 1.19 -1.42
N CYS A 47 -13.37 0.26 -0.71
CA CYS A 47 -12.50 -0.75 -1.31
C CYS A 47 -13.31 -1.78 -2.12
N GLY A 48 -14.64 -1.82 -1.98
CA GLY A 48 -15.53 -2.63 -2.82
C GLY A 48 -15.26 -4.14 -2.73
N GLY A 49 -14.71 -4.60 -1.60
CA GLY A 49 -14.35 -6.00 -1.39
C GLY A 49 -13.12 -6.47 -2.18
N LEU A 50 -12.44 -5.60 -2.93
CA LEU A 50 -11.25 -5.98 -3.71
C LEU A 50 -10.08 -6.30 -2.75
N PRO A 51 -9.58 -7.55 -2.69
CA PRO A 51 -8.52 -7.93 -1.76
C PRO A 51 -7.27 -7.04 -1.85
N LEU A 52 -6.88 -6.68 -3.07
CA LEU A 52 -5.72 -5.82 -3.31
C LEU A 52 -5.91 -4.40 -2.75
N ALA A 53 -7.10 -3.81 -2.93
CA ALA A 53 -7.41 -2.48 -2.40
C ALA A 53 -7.43 -2.50 -0.86
N LEU A 54 -8.07 -3.50 -0.28
CA LEU A 54 -8.14 -3.69 1.18
C LEU A 54 -6.76 -3.82 1.80
N ILE A 55 -5.89 -4.65 1.22
CA ILE A 55 -4.52 -4.85 1.73
C ILE A 55 -3.67 -3.60 1.58
N THR A 56 -3.74 -2.95 0.41
CA THR A 56 -2.92 -1.77 0.11
C THR A 56 -3.30 -0.60 1.00
N ILE A 57 -4.59 -0.25 1.05
CA ILE A 57 -5.06 0.89 1.86
C ILE A 57 -4.95 0.56 3.36
N GLY A 58 -5.30 -0.66 3.77
CA GLY A 58 -5.20 -1.07 5.17
C GLY A 58 -3.79 -0.89 5.73
N ARG A 59 -2.77 -1.33 4.99
CA ARG A 59 -1.36 -1.13 5.36
C ARG A 59 -0.95 0.34 5.37
N ALA A 60 -1.40 1.13 4.39
CA ALA A 60 -1.11 2.57 4.36
C ALA A 60 -1.73 3.31 5.56
N MET A 61 -2.84 2.82 6.09
CA MET A 61 -3.54 3.39 7.24
C MET A 61 -3.04 2.86 8.60
N ALA A 62 -2.17 1.85 8.63
CA ALA A 62 -1.77 1.14 9.84
C ALA A 62 -1.10 2.01 10.92
N TRP A 63 -0.59 3.19 10.55
CA TRP A 63 0.10 4.13 11.45
C TRP A 63 -0.64 5.46 11.59
N LYS A 64 -1.85 5.57 11.03
CA LYS A 64 -2.63 6.80 10.95
C LYS A 64 -3.57 6.91 12.14
N THR A 65 -3.13 7.61 13.17
CA THR A 65 -3.84 7.69 14.46
C THR A 65 -4.71 8.94 14.61
N THR A 66 -4.83 9.79 13.58
CA THR A 66 -5.64 11.01 13.62
C THR A 66 -6.88 10.91 12.72
N PRO A 67 -8.07 11.39 13.15
CA PRO A 67 -9.26 11.42 12.29
C PRO A 67 -9.07 12.20 10.98
N GLY A 68 -8.14 13.16 10.95
CA GLY A 68 -7.80 13.94 9.75
C GLY A 68 -7.23 13.08 8.64
N ASP A 69 -6.28 12.20 8.96
CA ASP A 69 -5.69 11.25 8.00
C ASP A 69 -6.76 10.37 7.34
N TRP A 70 -7.72 9.88 8.13
CA TRP A 70 -8.79 9.03 7.65
C TRP A 70 -9.81 9.79 6.78
N LYS A 71 -10.17 11.02 7.17
CA LYS A 71 -11.03 11.89 6.34
C LYS A 71 -10.36 12.20 5.00
N TYR A 72 -9.06 12.47 5.02
CA TYR A 72 -8.27 12.69 3.80
C TYR A 72 -8.25 11.44 2.91
N ALA A 73 -8.02 10.26 3.48
CA ALA A 73 -8.09 8.99 2.75
C ALA A 73 -9.48 8.78 2.10
N ILE A 74 -10.56 9.04 2.82
CA ILE A 74 -11.94 8.95 2.30
C ILE A 74 -12.15 9.88 1.10
N GLU A 75 -11.63 11.11 1.16
CA GLU A 75 -11.73 12.07 0.06
C GLU A 75 -10.92 11.60 -1.16
N MET A 76 -9.69 11.12 -0.94
CA MET A 76 -8.84 10.59 -2.00
C MET A 76 -9.49 9.40 -2.69
N VAL A 77 -9.91 8.39 -1.92
CA VAL A 77 -10.59 7.21 -2.48
C VAL A 77 -11.85 7.61 -3.25
N LYS A 78 -12.60 8.65 -2.81
CA LYS A 78 -13.77 9.18 -3.54
C LYS A 78 -13.43 9.65 -4.95
N ARG A 79 -12.28 10.31 -5.10
CA ARG A 79 -11.80 10.83 -6.38
C ARG A 79 -11.35 9.68 -7.30
N CYS A 80 -10.92 8.56 -6.73
CA CYS A 80 -10.49 7.36 -7.46
C CYS A 80 -11.66 6.52 -8.00
N THR A 81 -12.77 6.39 -7.25
CA THR A 81 -13.85 5.44 -7.57
C THR A 81 -14.67 5.76 -8.83
N LEU A 82 -14.35 6.83 -9.58
CA LEU A 82 -15.18 7.35 -10.67
C LEU A 82 -14.83 6.82 -12.08
N ARG A 83 -13.80 5.98 -12.26
CA ARG A 83 -13.37 5.56 -13.60
C ARG A 83 -12.68 4.19 -13.57
N LYS A 84 -12.93 3.33 -14.56
CA LYS A 84 -12.42 1.94 -14.72
C LYS A 84 -10.90 1.75 -14.46
N MET A 85 -10.56 0.62 -13.83
CA MET A 85 -9.25 -0.06 -13.58
C MET A 85 -7.98 0.81 -13.53
N GLU A 86 -7.57 1.44 -14.63
CA GLU A 86 -6.49 2.46 -14.64
C GLU A 86 -6.81 3.64 -13.73
N ASN A 87 -8.08 3.98 -13.53
CA ASN A 87 -8.46 5.12 -12.69
C ASN A 87 -8.98 4.70 -11.30
N GLU A 88 -9.30 3.42 -11.04
CA GLU A 88 -9.70 2.96 -9.70
C GLU A 88 -8.50 2.58 -8.85
N VAL A 89 -7.54 1.84 -9.43
CA VAL A 89 -6.42 1.26 -8.67
C VAL A 89 -5.23 2.21 -8.63
N PHE A 90 -4.91 2.88 -9.75
CA PHE A 90 -3.76 3.77 -9.81
C PHE A 90 -3.76 4.85 -8.72
N PRO A 91 -4.86 5.56 -8.42
CA PRO A 91 -4.78 6.60 -7.43
C PRO A 91 -4.81 6.05 -5.99
N LEU A 92 -5.23 4.79 -5.77
CA LEU A 92 -4.98 4.08 -4.50
C LEU A 92 -3.50 3.74 -4.33
N LEU A 93 -2.85 3.23 -5.38
CA LEU A 93 -1.41 2.97 -5.39
C LEU A 93 -0.61 4.26 -5.20
N LYS A 94 -1.01 5.33 -5.89
CA LYS A 94 -0.43 6.66 -5.73
C LYS A 94 -0.62 7.19 -4.31
N PHE A 95 -1.80 7.04 -3.73
CA PHE A 95 -2.04 7.43 -2.34
C PHE A 95 -1.10 6.67 -1.38
N SER A 96 -0.95 5.35 -1.57
CA SER A 96 -0.03 4.55 -0.76
C SER A 96 1.42 5.03 -0.92
N TYR A 97 1.85 5.32 -2.14
CA TYR A 97 3.19 5.83 -2.43
C TYR A 97 3.43 7.22 -1.84
N ASP A 98 2.47 8.15 -2.02
CA ASP A 98 2.58 9.53 -1.55
C ASP A 98 2.62 9.60 -0.01
N ASN A 99 2.02 8.63 0.68
CA ASN A 99 1.99 8.53 2.15
C ASN A 99 3.14 7.70 2.76
N LEU A 100 4.14 7.30 1.98
CA LEU A 100 5.35 6.69 2.54
C LEU A 100 6.05 7.66 3.51
N PRO A 101 6.63 7.14 4.61
CA PRO A 101 7.05 7.96 5.76
C PRO A 101 8.23 8.90 5.46
N ASN A 102 9.05 8.62 4.44
CA ASN A 102 10.14 9.48 4.03
C ASN A 102 10.42 9.40 2.52
N VAL A 103 11.22 10.36 2.03
CA VAL A 103 11.61 10.44 0.61
C VAL A 103 12.47 9.26 0.19
N THR A 104 13.30 8.72 1.08
CA THR A 104 14.17 7.58 0.82
C THR A 104 13.37 6.34 0.40
N MET A 105 12.30 6.02 1.12
CA MET A 105 11.40 4.91 0.79
C MET A 105 10.69 5.09 -0.55
N LYS A 106 10.33 6.33 -0.90
CA LYS A 106 9.76 6.66 -2.21
C LYS A 106 10.78 6.36 -3.32
N CYS A 107 12.00 6.86 -3.16
CA CYS A 107 13.10 6.64 -4.10
C CYS A 107 13.47 5.14 -4.23
N PHE A 108 13.46 4.37 -3.13
CA PHE A 108 13.67 2.92 -3.19
C PHE A 108 12.67 2.20 -4.10
N LEU A 109 11.39 2.59 -4.05
CA LEU A 109 10.39 2.01 -4.93
C LEU A 109 10.56 2.42 -6.40
N LEU A 110 11.08 3.61 -6.69
CA LEU A 110 11.32 4.05 -8.07
C LEU A 110 12.40 3.22 -8.78
N TYR A 111 13.34 2.65 -8.04
CA TYR A 111 14.33 1.72 -8.60
C TYR A 111 13.69 0.48 -9.22
N CYS A 112 12.52 0.05 -8.73
CA CYS A 112 11.77 -1.05 -9.33
C CYS A 112 11.31 -0.73 -10.76
N CYS A 113 11.11 0.56 -11.10
CA CYS A 113 10.69 1.00 -12.43
C CYS A 113 11.80 0.89 -13.49
N LEU A 114 13.05 0.66 -13.09
CA LEU A 114 14.18 0.46 -14.01
C LEU A 114 14.20 -0.95 -14.63
N TYR A 115 13.37 -1.85 -14.12
CA TYR A 115 13.30 -3.23 -14.57
C TYR A 115 12.11 -3.42 -15.53
N PRO A 116 12.23 -4.38 -16.48
CA PRO A 116 11.10 -4.75 -17.33
C PRO A 116 9.89 -5.24 -16.52
N GLU A 117 8.71 -5.16 -17.14
CA GLU A 117 7.49 -5.76 -16.59
C GLU A 117 7.71 -7.25 -16.27
N ASP A 118 7.15 -7.70 -15.12
CA ASP A 118 7.26 -9.05 -14.58
C ASP A 118 8.69 -9.56 -14.30
N TYR A 119 9.69 -8.68 -14.25
CA TYR A 119 11.05 -9.08 -13.95
C TYR A 119 11.22 -9.47 -12.46
N CYS A 120 11.87 -10.61 -12.20
CA CYS A 120 12.25 -11.01 -10.85
C CYS A 120 13.45 -10.18 -10.35
N ILE A 121 13.17 -9.04 -9.71
CA ILE A 121 14.21 -8.12 -9.22
C ILE A 121 14.96 -8.75 -8.03
N PRO A 122 16.29 -8.98 -8.11
CA PRO A 122 17.04 -9.50 -6.98
C PRO A 122 17.20 -8.47 -5.86
N LYS A 123 16.74 -8.78 -4.63
CA LYS A 123 16.87 -7.92 -3.43
C LYS A 123 18.31 -7.38 -3.27
N LYS A 124 19.31 -8.27 -3.39
CA LYS A 124 20.73 -7.90 -3.22
C LYS A 124 21.17 -6.77 -4.15
N ARG A 125 20.72 -6.79 -5.41
CA ARG A 125 21.04 -5.76 -6.40
C ARG A 125 20.41 -4.41 -6.07
N LEU A 126 19.16 -4.41 -5.61
CA LEU A 126 18.51 -3.17 -5.18
C LEU A 126 19.26 -2.53 -4.01
N VAL A 127 19.65 -3.34 -3.01
CA VAL A 127 20.43 -2.87 -1.86
C VAL A 127 21.79 -2.31 -2.29
N GLU A 128 22.47 -2.96 -3.24
CA GLU A 128 23.73 -2.46 -3.80
C GLU A 128 23.55 -1.09 -4.47
N TYR A 129 22.49 -0.89 -5.26
CA TYR A 129 22.21 0.41 -5.88
C TYR A 129 21.89 1.49 -4.85
N TRP A 130 21.06 1.19 -3.85
CA TRP A 130 20.73 2.13 -2.79
C TRP A 130 21.94 2.52 -1.94
N PHE A 131 22.87 1.58 -1.75
CA PHE A 131 24.12 1.88 -1.05
C PHE A 131 25.03 2.79 -1.87
N CYS A 132 25.19 2.51 -3.18
CA CYS A 132 26.02 3.34 -4.06
C CYS A 132 25.49 4.78 -4.21
N GLU A 133 24.18 4.98 -4.11
CA GLU A 133 23.55 6.31 -4.14
C GLU A 133 23.54 7.02 -2.77
N GLU A 134 24.24 6.47 -1.75
CA GLU A 134 24.31 7.05 -0.40
C GLU A 134 22.90 7.29 0.18
N MET A 135 21.98 6.36 -0.07
CA MET A 135 20.62 6.41 0.48
C MET A 135 20.49 5.58 1.77
N LEU A 136 21.49 4.73 2.04
CA LEU A 136 21.59 3.83 3.19
C LEU A 136 22.62 4.35 4.20
N ASN A 137 22.56 5.64 4.51
CA ASN A 137 23.56 6.36 5.32
C ASN A 137 23.72 5.88 6.76
N GLU A 138 22.88 4.94 7.21
CA GLU A 138 22.97 4.29 8.51
C GLU A 138 23.89 3.06 8.50
N PHE A 139 24.36 2.62 7.32
CA PHE A 139 25.24 1.47 7.14
C PHE A 139 26.58 1.88 6.55
N ASP A 140 27.67 1.51 7.24
CA ASP A 140 29.03 1.74 6.73
C ASP A 140 29.44 0.66 5.70
N ARG A 141 28.75 -0.49 5.69
CA ARG A 141 29.05 -1.62 4.78
C ARG A 141 27.79 -2.20 4.16
N ILE A 142 27.84 -2.51 2.85
CA ILE A 142 26.76 -3.17 2.10
C ILE A 142 26.30 -4.48 2.78
N SER A 143 27.24 -5.23 3.35
CA SER A 143 26.95 -6.49 4.05
C SER A 143 25.97 -6.33 5.22
N GLU A 144 25.95 -5.15 5.86
CA GLU A 144 25.08 -4.85 6.99
C GLU A 144 23.66 -4.52 6.54
N ALA A 145 23.50 -3.96 5.34
CA ALA A 145 22.22 -3.64 4.73
C ALA A 145 21.53 -4.84 4.04
N GLN A 146 22.21 -5.97 3.88
CA GLN A 146 21.73 -7.14 3.13
C GLN A 146 21.09 -8.24 3.98
N VAL A 147 21.04 -8.08 5.32
CA VAL A 147 20.40 -9.01 6.27
C VAL A 147 18.88 -9.09 6.04
#